data_AF-A0A7Y2XHC1-F1
#
_entry.id   AF-A0A7Y2XHC1-F1
#
_cell.length_a   1.000
_cell.length_b   1.000
_cell.length_c   1.000
_cell.angle_alpha   90.00
_cell.angle_beta   90.00
_cell.angle_gamma   90.00
#
_symmetry.space_group_name_H-M   'P 1'
#
loop_
_entity.id
_entity.type
_entity.pdbx_description
1 polymer ?
#
loop_
_entity_poly.entity_id
_entity_poly.type
_entity_poly.pdbx_seq_one_letter_code
_entity_poly.pdbx_strand_id
1 'polypeptide(L)'
;PFDDGDFAALPATGWTLLVQDVEKHYPPLRQLLANFDFLPNWRIDDLMVSVAGRGGSVGPHVDQYDVFLLQAAGRRRWQIARTFEPGLLPDCELNILERFEPEDDWILEPGDVLYLPPGVAHHGVALDQGMTWSFGMRAPSAADLMQSLGEWLAGRTEADQRYQDPDLRPARRSGEVDAAAIGRFRALVGDAPDDLAAFAGFLGAFLSRYRLAHEPAPPPRGLSLSELKGALERGAEMAHNPWTRLLWLDSGAATLLFAAGEAFECSRESAEAICDEGALRTAGAALIALDSNLILELLNRGHLILEPL
;
A
#
# COMPACT_ATOMS: atom_id res chain seq x y z
N PRO A 1 -11.79 -19.32 -4.09
CA PRO A 1 -11.28 -18.97 -5.45
C PRO A 1 -12.39 -19.17 -6.49
N PHE A 2 -12.44 -18.31 -7.51
CA PHE A 2 -13.36 -18.45 -8.64
C PHE A 2 -12.89 -19.50 -9.65
N ASP A 3 -13.81 -20.08 -10.43
CA ASP A 3 -13.52 -20.95 -11.57
C ASP A 3 -14.30 -20.57 -12.84
N ASP A 4 -14.03 -21.26 -13.95
CA ASP A 4 -14.68 -21.00 -15.25
C ASP A 4 -16.22 -21.13 -15.19
N GLY A 5 -16.73 -21.96 -14.28
CA GLY A 5 -18.16 -22.15 -14.06
C GLY A 5 -18.83 -20.92 -13.45
N ASP A 6 -18.14 -20.22 -12.54
CA ASP A 6 -18.63 -18.97 -11.95
C ASP A 6 -18.84 -17.90 -13.04
N PHE A 7 -17.88 -17.75 -13.95
CA PHE A 7 -17.97 -16.78 -15.05
C PHE A 7 -19.02 -17.17 -16.09
N ALA A 8 -19.17 -18.46 -16.39
CA ALA A 8 -20.19 -18.95 -17.31
C ALA A 8 -21.62 -18.75 -16.77
N ALA A 9 -21.79 -18.64 -15.45
CA ALA A 9 -23.08 -18.42 -14.80
C ALA A 9 -23.46 -16.93 -14.68
N LEU A 10 -22.58 -15.99 -15.05
CA LEU A 10 -22.88 -14.56 -14.97
C LEU A 10 -24.07 -14.18 -15.87
N PRO A 11 -24.97 -13.29 -15.39
CA PRO A 11 -26.07 -12.79 -16.22
C PRO A 11 -25.55 -11.98 -17.41
N ALA A 12 -26.39 -11.79 -18.42
CA ALA A 12 -26.01 -11.01 -19.61
C ALA A 12 -25.66 -9.54 -19.31
N THR A 13 -26.22 -8.97 -18.22
CA THR A 13 -26.09 -7.55 -17.84
C THR A 13 -26.13 -7.38 -16.32
N GLY A 14 -25.69 -6.22 -15.82
CA GLY A 14 -25.86 -5.85 -14.40
C GLY A 14 -24.85 -6.47 -13.45
N TRP A 15 -23.66 -6.84 -13.95
CA TRP A 15 -22.57 -7.39 -13.15
C TRP A 15 -21.26 -6.64 -13.39
N THR A 16 -20.35 -6.72 -12.42
CA THR A 16 -18.99 -6.21 -12.52
C THR A 16 -18.04 -7.15 -11.78
N LEU A 17 -16.85 -7.36 -12.34
CA LEU A 17 -15.72 -8.07 -11.74
C LEU A 17 -14.64 -7.05 -11.43
N LEU A 18 -14.11 -7.06 -10.21
CA LEU A 18 -13.01 -6.21 -9.78
C LEU A 18 -11.81 -7.10 -9.42
N VAL A 19 -10.64 -6.76 -9.95
CA VAL A 19 -9.38 -7.43 -9.64
C VAL A 19 -8.41 -6.37 -9.16
N GLN A 20 -7.91 -6.53 -7.94
CA GLN A 20 -6.90 -5.65 -7.32
C GLN A 20 -5.49 -6.07 -7.76
N ASP A 21 -4.51 -5.20 -7.56
CA ASP A 21 -3.08 -5.54 -7.71
C ASP A 21 -2.72 -6.12 -9.11
N VAL A 22 -3.42 -5.71 -10.16
CA VAL A 22 -3.32 -6.35 -11.48
C VAL A 22 -1.93 -6.18 -12.08
N GLU A 23 -1.28 -5.06 -11.82
CA GLU A 23 0.10 -4.81 -12.22
C GLU A 23 1.11 -5.74 -11.52
N LYS A 24 0.76 -6.26 -10.34
CA LYS A 24 1.60 -7.22 -9.60
C LYS A 24 1.48 -8.63 -10.15
N HIS A 25 0.29 -8.98 -10.64
CA HIS A 25 0.03 -10.27 -11.31
C HIS A 25 0.44 -10.29 -12.78
N TYR A 26 0.43 -9.14 -13.46
CA TYR A 26 0.80 -9.00 -14.86
C TYR A 26 1.85 -7.89 -15.04
N PRO A 27 3.15 -8.22 -14.92
CA PRO A 27 4.24 -7.24 -14.89
C PRO A 27 4.25 -6.18 -16.00
N PRO A 28 3.83 -6.46 -17.26
CA PRO A 28 3.80 -5.44 -18.30
C PRO A 28 2.94 -4.21 -17.98
N LEU A 29 1.95 -4.31 -17.08
CA LEU A 29 1.12 -3.17 -16.69
C LEU A 29 1.79 -2.26 -15.66
N ARG A 30 2.86 -2.71 -14.99
CA ARG A 30 3.60 -1.90 -14.01
C ARG A 30 4.15 -0.62 -14.64
N GLN A 31 4.54 -0.67 -15.91
CA GLN A 31 5.05 0.49 -16.65
C GLN A 31 4.04 1.65 -16.72
N LEU A 32 2.74 1.37 -16.56
CA LEU A 32 1.71 2.40 -16.55
C LEU A 32 1.78 3.27 -15.30
N LEU A 33 2.27 2.72 -14.18
CA LEU A 33 2.47 3.48 -12.94
C LEU A 33 3.53 4.58 -13.11
N ALA A 34 4.46 4.44 -14.05
CA ALA A 34 5.44 5.49 -14.35
C ALA A 34 4.82 6.79 -14.87
N ASN A 35 3.57 6.76 -15.38
CA ASN A 35 2.85 7.99 -15.74
C ASN A 35 2.38 8.81 -14.53
N PHE A 36 2.58 8.29 -13.31
CA PHE A 36 2.21 8.91 -12.03
C PHE A 36 3.44 9.27 -11.18
N ASP A 37 4.62 9.36 -11.78
CA ASP A 37 5.90 9.71 -11.10
C ASP A 37 5.91 11.12 -10.49
N PHE A 38 4.97 11.98 -10.87
CA PHE A 38 4.71 13.26 -10.21
C PHE A 38 4.11 13.12 -8.80
N LEU A 39 3.67 11.91 -8.41
CA LEU A 39 3.20 11.56 -7.07
C LEU A 39 4.28 10.78 -6.32
N PRO A 40 4.42 10.99 -5.00
CA PRO A 40 5.39 10.21 -4.24
C PRO A 40 4.96 8.74 -4.17
N ASN A 41 5.88 7.81 -4.43
CA ASN A 41 5.61 6.36 -4.50
C ASN A 41 4.88 5.79 -3.28
N TRP A 42 5.09 6.37 -2.08
CA TRP A 42 4.37 5.92 -0.89
C TRP A 42 2.86 6.19 -0.95
N ARG A 43 2.39 7.12 -1.79
CA ARG A 43 0.96 7.41 -1.96
C ARG A 43 0.27 6.51 -2.98
N ILE A 44 0.99 5.85 -3.89
CA ILE A 44 0.39 4.92 -4.85
C ILE A 44 0.10 3.60 -4.14
N ASP A 45 -1.09 3.03 -4.35
CA ASP A 45 -1.49 1.73 -3.79
C ASP A 45 -1.26 0.61 -4.81
N ASP A 46 -2.08 0.59 -5.87
CA ASP A 46 -2.15 -0.46 -6.88
C ASP A 46 -2.87 -0.01 -8.18
N LEU A 47 -2.93 -0.91 -9.16
CA LEU A 47 -3.83 -0.83 -10.31
C LEU A 47 -4.97 -1.85 -10.16
N MET A 48 -6.16 -1.37 -9.83
CA MET A 48 -7.38 -2.18 -9.88
C MET A 48 -7.99 -2.14 -11.29
N VAL A 49 -8.32 -3.29 -11.86
CA VAL A 49 -9.09 -3.38 -13.11
C VAL A 49 -10.49 -3.86 -12.82
N SER A 50 -11.48 -3.10 -13.30
CA SER A 50 -12.87 -3.56 -13.37
C SER A 50 -13.25 -3.98 -14.77
N VAL A 51 -13.94 -5.10 -14.89
CA VAL A 51 -14.62 -5.56 -16.11
C VAL A 51 -16.11 -5.58 -15.83
N ALA A 52 -16.92 -4.93 -16.66
CA ALA A 52 -18.36 -4.87 -16.44
C ALA A 52 -19.14 -5.20 -17.71
N GLY A 53 -20.24 -5.94 -17.54
CA GLY A 53 -21.30 -6.01 -18.53
C GLY A 53 -22.14 -4.73 -18.53
N ARG A 54 -22.97 -4.53 -19.57
CA ARG A 54 -23.89 -3.38 -19.63
C ARG A 54 -24.74 -3.30 -18.36
N GLY A 55 -24.88 -2.10 -17.80
CA GLY A 55 -25.56 -1.84 -16.52
C GLY A 55 -24.76 -2.23 -15.29
N GLY A 56 -23.56 -2.79 -15.43
CA GLY A 56 -22.68 -3.16 -14.32
C GLY A 56 -22.20 -1.93 -13.54
N SER A 57 -22.35 -2.00 -12.22
CA SER A 57 -21.95 -0.96 -11.27
C SER A 57 -21.69 -1.57 -9.90
N VAL A 58 -20.90 -0.88 -9.08
CA VAL A 58 -20.75 -1.15 -7.65
C VAL A 58 -21.72 -0.30 -6.80
N GLY A 59 -22.55 0.52 -7.45
CA GLY A 59 -23.44 1.48 -6.79
C GLY A 59 -22.77 2.83 -6.46
N PRO A 60 -23.54 3.85 -6.04
CA PRO A 60 -23.00 5.12 -5.56
C PRO A 60 -22.26 4.91 -4.24
N HIS A 61 -20.99 5.31 -4.17
CA HIS A 61 -20.15 5.12 -2.99
C HIS A 61 -19.12 6.25 -2.87
N VAL A 62 -18.34 6.22 -1.79
CA VAL A 62 -17.33 7.23 -1.45
C VAL A 62 -16.06 6.53 -1.03
N ASP A 63 -14.95 6.90 -1.64
CA ASP A 63 -13.62 6.44 -1.26
C ASP A 63 -12.89 7.48 -0.39
N GLN A 64 -12.03 6.99 0.49
CA GLN A 64 -11.17 7.82 1.37
C GLN A 64 -9.77 8.00 0.80
N TYR A 65 -9.61 7.77 -0.50
CA TYR A 65 -8.36 7.90 -1.22
C TYR A 65 -8.58 8.55 -2.58
N ASP A 66 -7.51 9.13 -3.11
CA ASP A 66 -7.46 9.63 -4.48
C ASP A 66 -7.47 8.48 -5.49
N VAL A 67 -8.13 8.67 -6.64
CA VAL A 67 -8.15 7.68 -7.72
C VAL A 67 -8.17 8.34 -9.09
N PHE A 68 -7.44 7.76 -10.04
CA PHE A 68 -7.57 8.07 -11.46
C PHE A 68 -8.27 6.92 -12.18
N LEU A 69 -9.44 7.21 -12.73
CA LEU A 69 -10.31 6.26 -13.44
C LEU A 69 -10.07 6.43 -14.93
N LEU A 70 -9.19 5.59 -15.50
CA LEU A 70 -8.97 5.50 -16.94
C LEU A 70 -10.00 4.57 -17.55
N GLN A 71 -10.77 5.06 -18.51
CA GLN A 71 -11.63 4.20 -19.31
C GLN A 71 -10.77 3.49 -20.36
N ALA A 72 -10.58 2.17 -20.20
CA ALA A 72 -9.67 1.39 -21.04
C ALA A 72 -10.41 0.73 -22.22
N ALA A 73 -11.69 0.37 -22.05
CA ALA A 73 -12.50 -0.23 -23.10
C ALA A 73 -13.99 0.04 -22.85
N GLY A 74 -14.81 0.11 -23.92
CA GLY A 74 -16.24 0.43 -23.82
C GLY A 74 -16.50 1.82 -23.24
N ARG A 75 -17.76 2.12 -22.90
CA ARG A 75 -18.16 3.42 -22.33
C ARG A 75 -18.79 3.26 -20.94
N ARG A 76 -18.50 4.22 -20.07
CA ARG A 76 -19.06 4.26 -18.70
C ARG A 76 -19.59 5.66 -18.41
N ARG A 77 -20.83 5.74 -17.92
CA ARG A 77 -21.39 6.99 -17.39
C ARG A 77 -20.91 7.15 -15.95
N TRP A 78 -20.25 8.26 -15.67
CA TRP A 78 -19.77 8.64 -14.35
C TRP A 78 -20.56 9.84 -13.85
N GLN A 79 -21.05 9.72 -12.63
CA GLN A 79 -21.77 10.76 -11.93
C GLN A 79 -21.07 11.02 -10.60
N ILE A 80 -20.97 12.28 -10.18
CA ILE A 80 -20.33 12.63 -8.90
C ILE A 80 -21.16 13.61 -8.08
N ALA A 81 -20.94 13.62 -6.77
CA ALA A 81 -21.47 14.62 -5.85
C ALA A 81 -20.42 14.94 -4.77
N ARG A 82 -20.18 16.22 -4.51
CA ARG A 82 -19.27 16.69 -3.45
C ARG A 82 -20.01 16.91 -2.14
N THR A 83 -21.31 17.19 -2.21
CA THR A 83 -22.20 17.29 -1.06
C THR A 83 -23.27 16.21 -1.15
N PHE A 84 -23.36 15.35 -0.13
CA PHE A 84 -24.31 14.24 -0.09
C PHE A 84 -24.64 13.88 1.36
N GLU A 85 -25.73 13.14 1.55
CA GLU A 85 -26.07 12.56 2.85
C GLU A 85 -25.27 11.27 3.07
N PRO A 86 -24.57 11.09 4.21
CA PRO A 86 -23.65 9.97 4.41
C PRO A 86 -24.35 8.64 4.75
N GLY A 87 -25.69 8.59 4.69
CA GLY A 87 -26.46 7.38 4.97
C GLY A 87 -26.10 6.26 4.00
N LEU A 88 -25.85 5.06 4.52
CA LEU A 88 -25.56 3.87 3.74
C LEU A 88 -26.76 2.93 3.72
N LEU A 89 -26.91 2.16 2.65
CA LEU A 89 -27.92 1.11 2.57
C LEU A 89 -27.71 0.09 3.70
N PRO A 90 -28.75 -0.21 4.50
CA PRO A 90 -28.66 -1.24 5.52
C PRO A 90 -28.56 -2.62 4.85
N ASP A 91 -27.92 -3.56 5.55
CA ASP A 91 -27.81 -4.96 5.14
C ASP A 91 -27.16 -5.17 3.74
N CYS A 92 -26.28 -4.25 3.32
CA CYS A 92 -25.45 -4.39 2.14
C CYS A 92 -23.99 -4.67 2.53
N GLU A 93 -23.34 -5.64 1.90
CA GLU A 93 -21.91 -5.91 2.11
C GLU A 93 -21.00 -4.80 1.56
N LEU A 94 -21.53 -3.99 0.63
CA LEU A 94 -20.86 -2.86 0.03
C LEU A 94 -21.33 -1.55 0.68
N ASN A 95 -20.42 -0.59 0.84
CA ASN A 95 -20.73 0.75 1.34
C ASN A 95 -21.42 1.60 0.26
N ILE A 96 -22.70 1.32 0.01
CA ILE A 96 -23.52 2.03 -0.98
C ILE A 96 -24.32 3.14 -0.29
N LEU A 97 -24.28 4.35 -0.85
CA LEU A 97 -25.08 5.48 -0.38
C LEU A 97 -26.58 5.20 -0.55
N GLU A 98 -27.37 5.46 0.50
CA GLU A 98 -28.83 5.34 0.47
C GLU A 98 -29.45 6.35 -0.50
N ARG A 99 -28.87 7.55 -0.56
CA ARG A 99 -29.31 8.65 -1.42
C ARG A 99 -28.12 9.21 -2.17
N PHE A 100 -28.29 9.40 -3.47
CA PHE A 100 -27.28 9.99 -4.34
C PHE A 100 -27.95 10.90 -5.37
N GLU A 101 -27.61 12.18 -5.30
CA GLU A 101 -28.05 13.20 -6.27
C GLU A 101 -26.81 13.73 -6.99
N PRO A 102 -26.65 13.47 -8.29
CA PRO A 102 -25.45 13.84 -9.01
C PRO A 102 -25.38 15.36 -9.25
N GLU A 103 -24.22 15.95 -9.00
CA GLU A 103 -23.89 17.35 -9.33
C GLU A 103 -23.35 17.46 -10.76
N ASP A 104 -22.47 16.54 -11.14
CA ASP A 104 -21.86 16.47 -12.47
C ASP A 104 -22.04 15.07 -13.08
N ASP A 105 -22.04 15.01 -14.42
CA ASP A 105 -22.34 13.81 -15.20
C ASP A 105 -21.57 13.79 -16.52
N TRP A 106 -20.84 12.70 -16.77
CA TRP A 106 -20.08 12.48 -17.99
C TRP A 106 -20.22 11.05 -18.50
N ILE A 107 -20.00 10.87 -19.81
CA ILE A 107 -19.75 9.56 -20.40
C ILE A 107 -18.29 9.54 -20.81
N LEU A 108 -17.51 8.64 -20.21
CA LEU A 108 -16.12 8.42 -20.58
C LEU A 108 -16.04 7.38 -21.71
N GLU A 109 -15.22 7.69 -22.71
CA GLU A 109 -14.83 6.81 -23.81
C GLU A 109 -13.38 6.31 -23.62
N PRO A 110 -12.93 5.27 -24.36
CA PRO A 110 -11.59 4.75 -24.20
C PRO A 110 -10.51 5.83 -24.39
N GLY A 111 -9.66 6.00 -23.36
CA GLY A 111 -8.62 7.02 -23.30
C GLY A 111 -8.94 8.20 -22.37
N ASP A 112 -10.21 8.40 -22.01
CA ASP A 112 -10.58 9.44 -21.05
C ASP A 112 -10.20 9.04 -19.62
N VAL A 113 -9.81 10.04 -18.82
CA VAL A 113 -9.43 9.87 -17.42
C VAL A 113 -10.25 10.80 -16.53
N LEU A 114 -10.88 10.24 -15.49
CA LEU A 114 -11.54 10.99 -14.43
C LEU A 114 -10.72 10.87 -13.13
N TYR A 115 -10.25 11.99 -12.61
CA TYR A 115 -9.63 12.05 -11.29
C TYR A 115 -10.68 12.39 -10.23
N LEU A 116 -10.66 11.65 -9.12
CA LEU A 116 -11.50 11.91 -7.94
C LEU A 116 -10.62 12.05 -6.70
N PRO A 117 -10.70 13.18 -5.96
CA PRO A 117 -10.08 13.29 -4.65
C PRO A 117 -10.89 12.51 -3.58
N PRO A 118 -10.31 12.27 -2.39
CA PRO A 118 -11.00 11.61 -1.28
C PRO A 118 -12.30 12.32 -0.90
N GLY A 119 -13.32 11.55 -0.53
CA GLY A 119 -14.58 12.09 -0.03
C GLY A 119 -15.56 12.56 -1.11
N VAL A 120 -15.25 12.38 -2.40
CA VAL A 120 -16.20 12.64 -3.49
C VAL A 120 -17.05 11.40 -3.74
N ALA A 121 -18.37 11.52 -3.55
CA ALA A 121 -19.30 10.47 -3.90
C ALA A 121 -19.34 10.28 -5.41
N HIS A 122 -19.31 9.04 -5.88
CA HIS A 122 -19.29 8.74 -7.30
C HIS A 122 -20.08 7.47 -7.63
N HIS A 123 -20.64 7.46 -8.84
CA HIS A 123 -21.47 6.38 -9.35
C HIS A 123 -21.15 6.11 -10.82
N GLY A 124 -20.50 4.98 -11.07
CA GLY A 124 -20.09 4.55 -12.40
C GLY A 124 -20.97 3.43 -12.92
N VAL A 125 -21.67 3.65 -14.04
CA VAL A 125 -22.54 2.63 -14.68
C VAL A 125 -22.04 2.34 -16.09
N ALA A 126 -21.71 1.09 -16.36
CA ALA A 126 -21.27 0.65 -17.68
C ALA A 126 -22.43 0.78 -18.69
N LEU A 127 -22.20 1.50 -19.80
CA LEU A 127 -23.19 1.63 -20.87
C LEU A 127 -23.10 0.48 -21.86
N ASP A 128 -21.88 -0.01 -22.09
CA ASP A 128 -21.52 -1.16 -22.90
C ASP A 128 -20.62 -2.09 -22.10
N GLN A 129 -20.29 -3.27 -22.63
CA GLN A 129 -19.24 -4.09 -22.05
C GLN A 129 -17.89 -3.36 -22.17
N GLY A 130 -17.15 -3.29 -21.07
CA GLY A 130 -15.94 -2.48 -21.02
C GLY A 130 -15.08 -2.69 -19.78
N MET A 131 -14.00 -1.92 -19.72
CA MET A 131 -13.04 -1.96 -18.64
C MET A 131 -12.71 -0.55 -18.16
N THR A 132 -12.60 -0.41 -16.83
CA THR A 132 -12.08 0.80 -16.19
C THR A 132 -10.88 0.41 -15.35
N TRP A 133 -9.76 1.09 -15.58
CA TRP A 133 -8.49 0.92 -14.87
C TRP A 133 -8.41 2.02 -13.82
N SER A 134 -8.35 1.62 -12.55
CA SER A 134 -8.37 2.53 -11.41
C SER A 134 -6.98 2.53 -10.80
N PHE A 135 -6.26 3.63 -10.99
CA PHE A 135 -4.97 3.86 -10.35
C PHE A 135 -5.25 4.40 -8.95
N GLY A 136 -5.24 3.49 -7.99
CA GLY A 136 -5.57 3.76 -6.59
C GLY A 136 -4.40 4.42 -5.88
N MET A 137 -4.70 5.48 -5.13
CA MET A 137 -3.80 5.98 -4.12
C MET A 137 -4.22 5.47 -2.75
N ARG A 138 -3.40 5.73 -1.74
CA ARG A 138 -3.66 5.35 -0.36
C ARG A 138 -3.35 6.49 0.58
N ALA A 139 -4.13 6.54 1.66
CA ALA A 139 -4.00 7.48 2.75
C ALA A 139 -4.36 6.73 4.04
N PRO A 140 -3.36 6.28 4.83
CA PRO A 140 -3.63 5.62 6.09
C PRO A 140 -4.43 6.52 7.03
N SER A 141 -5.36 5.94 7.78
CA SER A 141 -6.13 6.69 8.78
C SER A 141 -5.29 6.92 10.05
N ALA A 142 -5.72 7.86 10.89
CA ALA A 142 -5.12 8.03 12.21
C ALA A 142 -5.25 6.76 13.07
N ALA A 143 -6.35 6.01 12.91
CA ALA A 143 -6.56 4.74 13.61
C ALA A 143 -5.54 3.68 13.15
N ASP A 144 -5.31 3.56 11.84
CA ASP A 144 -4.32 2.64 11.27
C ASP A 144 -2.92 2.94 11.84
N LEU A 145 -2.55 4.22 11.86
CA LEU A 145 -1.27 4.67 12.37
C LEU A 145 -1.11 4.37 13.87
N MET A 146 -2.13 4.66 14.68
CA MET A 146 -2.08 4.41 16.13
C MET A 146 -1.99 2.92 16.45
N GLN A 147 -2.73 2.07 15.73
CA GLN A 147 -2.67 0.63 15.91
C GLN A 147 -1.27 0.10 15.59
N SER A 148 -0.74 0.41 14.40
CA SER A 148 0.58 -0.07 13.99
C SER A 148 1.70 0.52 14.85
N LEU A 149 1.58 1.76 15.32
CA LEU A 149 2.55 2.36 16.24
C LEU A 149 2.57 1.61 17.58
N GLY A 150 1.40 1.26 18.12
CA GLY A 150 1.30 0.48 19.35
C GLY A 150 1.97 -0.90 19.23
N GLU A 151 1.72 -1.61 18.12
CA GLU A 151 2.37 -2.89 17.81
C GLU A 151 3.90 -2.74 17.69
N TRP A 152 4.35 -1.70 16.99
CA TRP A 152 5.77 -1.42 16.80
C TRP A 152 6.49 -1.07 18.12
N LEU A 153 5.87 -0.23 18.97
CA LEU A 153 6.39 0.10 20.30
C LEU A 153 6.44 -1.12 21.21
N ALA A 154 5.42 -1.98 21.17
CA ALA A 154 5.37 -3.21 21.96
C ALA A 154 6.52 -4.17 21.60
N GLY A 155 6.87 -4.30 20.32
CA GLY A 155 8.00 -5.12 19.86
C GLY A 155 9.38 -4.62 20.29
N ARG A 156 9.49 -3.35 20.71
CA ARG A 156 10.76 -2.72 21.16
C ARG A 156 10.86 -2.55 22.67
N THR A 157 9.75 -2.73 23.37
CA THR A 157 9.72 -2.62 24.84
C THR A 157 10.28 -3.91 25.43
N GLU A 158 11.10 -3.81 26.48
CA GLU A 158 11.52 -5.02 27.19
C GLU A 158 10.29 -5.71 27.79
N ALA A 159 10.05 -6.96 27.40
CA ALA A 159 8.88 -7.75 27.80
C ALA A 159 8.72 -7.90 29.34
N ASP A 160 9.77 -7.57 30.10
CA ASP A 160 9.84 -7.69 31.54
C ASP A 160 9.47 -6.40 32.31
N GLN A 161 9.33 -5.24 31.65
CA GLN A 161 8.81 -4.05 32.31
C GLN A 161 7.32 -4.22 32.61
N ARG A 162 7.01 -4.36 33.91
CA ARG A 162 5.65 -4.53 34.42
C ARG A 162 5.30 -3.39 35.35
N TYR A 163 4.00 -3.09 35.44
CA TYR A 163 3.47 -2.26 36.51
C TYR A 163 3.91 -2.83 37.88
N GLN A 164 4.36 -1.95 38.77
CA GLN A 164 4.74 -2.31 40.15
C GLN A 164 4.22 -1.24 41.11
N ASP A 165 3.74 -1.68 42.27
CA ASP A 165 3.30 -0.85 43.38
C ASP A 165 3.81 -1.41 44.72
N PRO A 166 5.14 -1.41 44.95
CA PRO A 166 5.72 -1.90 46.19
C PRO A 166 5.26 -1.10 47.43
N ASP A 167 4.68 0.09 47.21
CA ASP A 167 4.12 0.98 48.21
C ASP A 167 2.59 0.86 48.38
N LEU A 168 1.96 -0.18 47.78
CA LEU A 168 0.52 -0.40 47.83
C LEU A 168 -0.01 -0.45 49.28
N ARG A 169 -1.08 0.29 49.54
CA ARG A 169 -1.78 0.33 50.83
C ARG A 169 -3.21 -0.22 50.68
N PRO A 170 -3.82 -0.75 51.74
CA PRO A 170 -5.22 -1.20 51.69
C PRO A 170 -6.15 -0.12 51.14
N ALA A 171 -6.89 -0.47 50.09
CA ALA A 171 -7.80 0.45 49.42
C ALA A 171 -8.98 0.81 50.34
N ARG A 172 -9.32 2.11 50.40
CA ARG A 172 -10.56 2.57 51.03
C ARG A 172 -11.78 2.38 50.12
N ARG A 173 -11.55 2.39 48.81
CA ARG A 173 -12.54 2.23 47.73
C ARG A 173 -11.97 1.23 46.72
N SER A 174 -12.37 -0.03 46.79
CA SER A 174 -11.75 -1.11 46.01
C SER A 174 -11.92 -1.00 44.49
N GLY A 175 -12.87 -0.20 44.00
CA GLY A 175 -13.07 0.06 42.57
C GLY A 175 -12.36 1.31 42.03
N GLU A 176 -11.63 2.05 42.86
CA GLU A 176 -10.93 3.28 42.44
C GLU A 176 -9.56 2.97 41.82
N VAL A 177 -9.32 3.49 40.61
CA VAL A 177 -7.96 3.64 40.07
C VAL A 177 -7.46 5.02 40.48
N ASP A 178 -6.62 5.09 41.51
CA ASP A 178 -6.19 6.37 42.07
C ASP A 178 -5.18 7.09 41.17
N ALA A 179 -4.93 8.37 41.48
CA ALA A 179 -4.01 9.20 40.72
C ALA A 179 -2.58 8.64 40.69
N ALA A 180 -2.16 7.90 41.72
CA ALA A 180 -0.83 7.29 41.77
C ALA A 180 -0.73 6.12 40.79
N ALA A 181 -1.76 5.26 40.71
CA ALA A 181 -1.86 4.19 39.74
C ALA A 181 -1.87 4.74 38.30
N ILE A 182 -2.68 5.78 38.03
CA ILE A 182 -2.69 6.45 36.71
C ILE A 182 -1.29 6.99 36.36
N GLY A 183 -0.62 7.65 37.32
CA GLY A 183 0.75 8.16 37.13
C GLY A 183 1.76 7.05 36.81
N ARG A 184 1.69 5.91 37.51
CA ARG A 184 2.54 4.74 37.24
C ARG A 184 2.27 4.13 35.87
N PHE A 185 1.02 4.00 35.44
CA PHE A 185 0.70 3.52 34.09
C PHE A 185 1.18 4.47 33.00
N ARG A 186 1.07 5.79 33.21
CA ARG A 186 1.65 6.78 32.28
C ARG A 186 3.17 6.66 32.20
N ALA A 187 3.84 6.48 33.34
CA ALA A 187 5.29 6.27 33.38
C ALA A 187 5.70 4.95 32.71
N LEU A 188 4.87 3.92 32.75
CA LEU A 188 5.11 2.63 32.08
C LEU A 188 5.06 2.74 30.55
N VAL A 189 4.23 3.64 30.00
CA VAL A 189 4.23 3.95 28.55
C VAL A 189 5.49 4.73 28.16
N GLY A 190 6.01 5.57 29.05
CA GLY A 190 7.22 6.36 28.84
C GLY A 190 7.09 7.41 27.73
N ASP A 191 8.25 7.90 27.27
CA ASP A 191 8.36 8.93 26.21
C ASP A 191 8.60 8.30 24.82
N ALA A 192 8.38 6.99 24.68
CA ALA A 192 8.67 6.26 23.43
C ALA A 192 7.96 6.83 22.18
N PRO A 193 6.73 7.40 22.27
CA PRO A 193 6.09 8.09 21.15
C PRO A 193 6.80 9.38 20.69
N ASP A 194 7.64 9.99 21.52
CA ASP A 194 8.24 11.31 21.27
C ASP A 194 9.64 11.24 20.61
N ASP A 195 10.20 10.04 20.43
CA ASP A 195 11.48 9.85 19.72
C ASP A 195 11.26 9.96 18.19
N LEU A 196 11.66 11.10 17.62
CA LEU A 196 11.51 11.39 16.20
C LEU A 196 12.30 10.44 15.28
N ALA A 197 13.48 9.99 15.70
CA ALA A 197 14.29 9.08 14.88
C ALA A 197 13.66 7.68 14.87
N ALA A 198 13.20 7.22 16.03
CA ALA A 198 12.38 6.02 16.17
C ALA A 198 11.11 6.10 15.32
N PHE A 199 10.39 7.22 15.37
CA PHE A 199 9.17 7.45 14.61
C PHE A 199 9.41 7.43 13.09
N ALA A 200 10.52 8.00 12.61
CA ALA A 200 10.87 7.95 11.20
C ALA A 200 11.07 6.50 10.71
N GLY A 201 11.82 5.70 11.47
CA GLY A 201 12.00 4.27 11.17
C GLY A 201 10.68 3.48 11.18
N PHE A 202 9.82 3.74 12.17
CA PHE A 202 8.45 3.20 12.19
C PHE A 202 7.66 3.60 10.95
N LEU A 203 7.65 4.89 10.59
CA LEU A 203 6.84 5.43 9.51
C LEU A 203 7.23 4.83 8.16
N GLY A 204 8.52 4.71 7.87
CA GLY A 204 8.99 4.08 6.63
C GLY A 204 8.59 2.61 6.52
N ALA A 205 8.70 1.87 7.62
CA ALA A 205 8.27 0.47 7.69
C ALA A 205 6.74 0.34 7.54
N PHE A 206 5.97 1.18 8.24
CA PHE A 206 4.52 1.21 8.14
C PHE A 206 4.08 1.51 6.70
N LEU A 207 4.59 2.57 6.09
CA LEU A 207 4.20 2.98 4.74
C LEU A 207 4.61 1.96 3.67
N SER A 208 5.77 1.33 3.79
CA SER A 208 6.18 0.29 2.83
C SER A 208 5.34 -0.98 2.94
N ARG A 209 4.79 -1.29 4.13
CA ARG A 209 3.93 -2.48 4.37
C ARG A 209 2.44 -2.25 4.15
N TYR A 210 1.94 -1.04 4.41
CA TYR A 210 0.50 -0.76 4.46
C TYR A 210 -0.23 -1.26 3.20
N ARG A 211 -1.29 -2.06 3.40
CA ARG A 211 -2.12 -2.69 2.37
C ARG A 211 -1.40 -3.62 1.38
N LEU A 212 -0.22 -4.14 1.70
CA LEU A 212 0.33 -5.25 0.92
C LEU A 212 -0.48 -6.53 1.17
N ALA A 213 -1.07 -7.09 0.12
CA ALA A 213 -1.83 -8.34 0.20
C ALA A 213 -0.94 -9.57 0.41
N HIS A 214 0.30 -9.52 -0.07
CA HIS A 214 1.27 -10.60 0.02
C HIS A 214 2.63 -10.11 0.48
N GLU A 215 3.30 -10.94 1.26
CA GLU A 215 4.72 -10.76 1.57
C GLU A 215 5.56 -11.26 0.37
N PRO A 216 6.61 -10.54 -0.02
CA PRO A 216 7.55 -11.00 -1.03
C PRO A 216 8.17 -12.34 -0.61
N ALA A 217 8.08 -13.35 -1.47
CA ALA A 217 8.67 -14.65 -1.20
C ALA A 217 10.17 -14.64 -1.55
N PRO A 218 11.05 -15.11 -0.64
CA PRO A 218 12.46 -15.36 -0.94
C PRO A 218 12.64 -16.36 -2.10
N PRO A 219 13.73 -16.26 -2.87
CA PRO A 219 14.06 -17.29 -3.85
C PRO A 219 14.28 -18.65 -3.17
N PRO A 220 13.99 -19.79 -3.84
CA PRO A 220 14.16 -21.13 -3.25
C PRO A 220 15.58 -21.44 -2.77
N ARG A 221 16.58 -20.75 -3.34
CA ARG A 221 17.97 -20.82 -2.94
C ARG A 221 18.55 -19.41 -2.92
N GLY A 222 19.22 -19.08 -1.81
CA GLY A 222 19.97 -17.84 -1.70
C GLY A 222 21.06 -17.72 -2.78
N LEU A 223 21.19 -16.53 -3.33
CA LEU A 223 22.21 -16.12 -4.28
C LEU A 223 23.49 -15.72 -3.53
N SER A 224 24.64 -16.08 -4.08
CA SER A 224 25.94 -15.57 -3.66
C SER A 224 26.39 -14.39 -4.55
N LEU A 225 27.33 -13.59 -4.05
CA LEU A 225 27.84 -12.43 -4.78
C LEU A 225 28.49 -12.80 -6.13
N SER A 226 29.19 -13.93 -6.20
CA SER A 226 29.79 -14.42 -7.46
C SER A 226 28.74 -14.82 -8.48
N GLU A 227 27.66 -15.46 -8.04
CA GLU A 227 26.52 -15.82 -8.90
C GLU A 227 25.79 -14.59 -9.42
N LEU A 228 25.56 -13.60 -8.56
CA LEU A 228 24.96 -12.31 -8.95
C LEU A 228 25.79 -11.60 -10.01
N LYS A 229 27.10 -11.41 -9.76
CA LYS A 229 28.00 -10.77 -10.74
C LYS A 229 28.01 -11.50 -12.07
N GLY A 230 28.11 -12.84 -12.03
CA GLY A 230 28.07 -13.64 -13.25
C GLY A 230 26.72 -13.55 -13.99
N ALA A 231 25.60 -13.39 -13.28
CA ALA A 231 24.29 -13.19 -13.90
C ALA A 231 24.21 -11.85 -14.64
N LEU A 232 24.66 -10.76 -14.00
CA LEU A 232 24.71 -9.44 -14.62
C LEU A 232 25.67 -9.39 -15.82
N GLU A 233 26.82 -10.07 -15.75
CA GLU A 233 27.76 -10.19 -16.88
C GLU A 233 27.16 -10.92 -18.09
N ARG A 234 26.21 -11.84 -17.84
CA ARG A 234 25.43 -12.52 -18.89
C ARG A 234 24.22 -11.70 -19.35
N GLY A 235 24.06 -10.49 -18.84
CA GLY A 235 23.01 -9.56 -19.22
C GLY A 235 21.76 -9.59 -18.35
N ALA A 236 21.69 -10.35 -17.25
CA ALA A 236 20.53 -10.24 -16.36
C ALA A 236 20.40 -8.81 -15.81
N GLU A 237 19.16 -8.36 -15.62
CA GLU A 237 18.84 -7.07 -15.01
C GLU A 237 18.25 -7.27 -13.61
N MET A 238 18.52 -6.34 -12.70
CA MET A 238 17.79 -6.27 -11.44
C MET A 238 16.49 -5.50 -11.64
N ALA A 239 15.41 -6.01 -11.07
CA ALA A 239 14.11 -5.36 -11.06
C ALA A 239 13.49 -5.44 -9.67
N HIS A 240 12.51 -4.58 -9.39
CA HIS A 240 11.72 -4.65 -8.17
C HIS A 240 10.82 -5.89 -8.20
N ASN A 241 10.71 -6.60 -7.08
CA ASN A 241 9.61 -7.54 -6.93
C ASN A 241 8.27 -6.76 -6.92
N PRO A 242 7.25 -7.12 -7.72
CA PRO A 242 5.96 -6.43 -7.72
C PRO A 242 5.21 -6.40 -6.38
N TRP A 243 5.50 -7.36 -5.50
CA TRP A 243 4.94 -7.39 -4.14
C TRP A 243 5.77 -6.58 -3.13
N THR A 244 6.86 -5.96 -3.56
CA THR A 244 7.69 -5.11 -2.70
C THR A 244 7.46 -3.65 -3.02
N ARG A 245 7.07 -2.90 -2.00
CA ARG A 245 7.12 -1.45 -2.02
C ARG A 245 8.43 -0.98 -1.40
N LEU A 246 9.23 -0.30 -2.20
CA LEU A 246 10.50 0.30 -1.80
C LEU A 246 10.34 1.79 -1.53
N LEU A 247 10.72 2.23 -0.34
CA LEU A 247 10.72 3.63 0.08
C LEU A 247 12.05 3.96 0.73
N TRP A 248 12.41 5.22 0.80
CA TRP A 248 13.54 5.63 1.61
C TRP A 248 13.23 6.92 2.36
N LEU A 249 13.94 7.14 3.46
CA LEU A 249 13.93 8.40 4.19
C LEU A 249 15.33 8.74 4.65
N ASP A 250 15.63 10.03 4.72
CA ASP A 250 16.81 10.54 5.41
C ASP A 250 16.37 11.27 6.67
N SER A 251 16.84 10.78 7.82
CA SER A 251 16.57 11.35 9.13
C SER A 251 17.57 12.43 9.54
N GLY A 252 18.60 12.68 8.71
CA GLY A 252 19.76 13.51 9.01
C GLY A 252 20.84 12.77 9.80
N ALA A 253 20.46 11.78 10.62
CA ALA A 253 21.40 10.90 11.33
C ALA A 253 21.79 9.67 10.47
N ALA A 254 20.82 9.12 9.75
CA ALA A 254 20.98 7.98 8.86
C ALA A 254 19.97 8.03 7.70
N THR A 255 20.37 7.44 6.57
CA THR A 255 19.45 7.11 5.48
C THR A 255 18.98 5.67 5.66
N LEU A 256 17.67 5.47 5.60
CA LEU A 256 17.03 4.17 5.69
C LEU A 256 16.27 3.87 4.39
N LEU A 257 16.56 2.71 3.81
CA LEU A 257 15.74 2.07 2.79
C LEU A 257 14.71 1.17 3.48
N PHE A 258 13.48 1.15 2.99
CA PHE A 258 12.42 0.27 3.46
C PHE A 258 11.91 -0.61 2.34
N ALA A 259 11.74 -1.90 2.63
CA ALA A 259 11.20 -2.87 1.70
C ALA A 259 10.11 -3.68 2.41
N ALA A 260 8.86 -3.52 1.99
CA ALA A 260 7.70 -4.26 2.53
C ALA A 260 7.62 -4.28 4.09
N GLY A 261 8.06 -3.21 4.74
CA GLY A 261 8.03 -3.07 6.19
C GLY A 261 9.31 -3.42 6.94
N GLU A 262 10.35 -3.81 6.23
CA GLU A 262 11.70 -3.98 6.77
C GLU A 262 12.51 -2.71 6.53
N ALA A 263 13.51 -2.44 7.38
CA ALA A 263 14.37 -1.25 7.29
C ALA A 263 15.84 -1.66 7.15
N PHE A 264 16.55 -0.99 6.25
CA PHE A 264 17.95 -1.24 5.93
C PHE A 264 18.70 0.10 5.96
N GLU A 265 19.74 0.19 6.78
CA GLU A 265 20.62 1.35 6.77
C GLU A 265 21.54 1.28 5.55
N CYS A 266 21.62 2.38 4.79
CA CYS A 266 22.42 2.42 3.58
C CYS A 266 22.85 3.86 3.25
N SER A 267 23.64 4.00 2.18
CA SER A 267 23.94 5.33 1.64
C SER A 267 22.71 5.92 0.93
N ARG A 268 22.60 7.25 0.92
CA ARG A 268 21.59 7.96 0.11
C ARG A 268 21.63 7.56 -1.37
N GLU A 269 22.84 7.42 -1.93
CA GLU A 269 23.02 7.01 -3.32
C GLU A 269 22.47 5.60 -3.58
N SER A 270 22.71 4.65 -2.66
CA SER A 270 22.11 3.31 -2.73
C SER A 270 20.58 3.39 -2.65
N ALA A 271 20.05 4.14 -1.69
CA ALA A 271 18.60 4.27 -1.47
C ALA A 271 17.88 4.85 -2.69
N GLU A 272 18.39 5.95 -3.25
CA GLU A 272 17.84 6.61 -4.44
C GLU A 272 17.86 5.68 -5.65
N ALA A 273 19.00 5.03 -5.93
CA ALA A 273 19.15 4.13 -7.07
C ALA A 273 18.37 2.82 -6.94
N ILE A 274 18.18 2.30 -5.73
CA ILE A 274 17.36 1.09 -5.49
C ILE A 274 15.87 1.40 -5.63
N CYS A 275 15.41 2.57 -5.17
CA CYS A 275 14.00 2.95 -5.26
C CYS A 275 13.56 3.39 -6.66
N ASP A 276 14.49 3.78 -7.54
CA ASP A 276 14.21 4.13 -8.93
C ASP A 276 14.32 2.89 -9.85
N GLU A 277 13.23 2.54 -10.55
CA GLU A 277 13.18 1.32 -11.37
C GLU A 277 14.13 1.37 -12.58
N GLY A 278 14.31 2.55 -13.19
CA GLY A 278 15.22 2.72 -14.33
C GLY A 278 16.69 2.69 -13.92
N ALA A 279 17.02 3.34 -12.80
CA ALA A 279 18.35 3.31 -12.22
C ALA A 279 18.72 1.90 -11.77
N LEU A 280 17.82 1.16 -11.10
CA LEU A 280 18.09 -0.21 -10.65
C LEU A 280 18.47 -1.14 -11.82
N ARG A 281 17.74 -1.06 -12.94
CA ARG A 281 17.99 -1.89 -14.12
C ARG A 281 19.36 -1.62 -14.76
N THR A 282 19.79 -0.35 -14.76
CA THR A 282 21.00 0.08 -15.48
C THR A 282 22.25 0.16 -14.60
N ALA A 283 22.10 0.36 -13.28
CA ALA A 283 23.19 0.62 -12.36
C ALA A 283 23.73 -0.63 -11.66
N GLY A 284 23.39 -1.85 -12.10
CA GLY A 284 23.63 -3.05 -11.30
C GLY A 284 25.08 -3.28 -10.87
N ALA A 285 26.05 -3.08 -11.76
CA ALA A 285 27.47 -3.20 -11.40
C ALA A 285 27.93 -2.09 -10.44
N ALA A 286 27.42 -0.86 -10.61
CA ALA A 286 27.74 0.27 -9.75
C ALA A 286 27.14 0.09 -8.34
N LEU A 287 25.87 -0.35 -8.26
CA LEU A 287 25.18 -0.67 -7.01
C LEU A 287 25.89 -1.79 -6.24
N ILE A 288 26.38 -2.82 -6.92
CA ILE A 288 27.17 -3.88 -6.28
C ILE A 288 28.51 -3.35 -5.76
N ALA A 289 29.16 -2.44 -6.51
CA ALA A 289 30.41 -1.83 -6.04
C ALA A 289 30.19 -0.90 -4.84
N LEU A 290 29.02 -0.26 -4.78
CA LEU A 290 28.62 0.65 -3.71
C LEU A 290 28.19 -0.10 -2.45
N ASP A 291 27.31 -1.10 -2.58
CA ASP A 291 26.73 -1.82 -1.45
C ASP A 291 26.29 -3.26 -1.81
N SER A 292 27.27 -4.15 -2.05
CA SER A 292 26.99 -5.53 -2.44
C SER A 292 26.19 -6.32 -1.40
N ASN A 293 26.35 -6.00 -0.11
CA ASN A 293 25.69 -6.75 0.97
C ASN A 293 24.20 -6.44 0.98
N LEU A 294 23.84 -5.15 0.90
CA LEU A 294 22.45 -4.73 0.82
C LEU A 294 21.73 -5.32 -0.40
N ILE A 295 22.34 -5.23 -1.58
CA ILE A 295 21.75 -5.79 -2.81
C ILE A 295 21.52 -7.30 -2.68
N LEU A 296 22.51 -8.02 -2.16
CA LEU A 296 22.41 -9.47 -1.97
C LEU A 296 21.32 -9.82 -0.94
N GLU A 297 21.21 -9.03 0.13
CA GLU A 297 20.18 -9.19 1.15
C GLU A 297 18.78 -8.95 0.57
N LEU A 298 18.57 -7.88 -0.19
CA LEU A 298 17.29 -7.57 -0.82
C LEU A 298 16.87 -8.66 -1.81
N LEU A 299 17.79 -9.17 -2.64
CA LEU A 299 17.52 -10.29 -3.56
C LEU A 299 17.17 -11.57 -2.79
N ASN A 300 17.91 -11.87 -1.72
CA ASN A 300 17.71 -13.09 -0.94
C ASN A 300 16.49 -13.05 -0.02
N ARG A 301 15.99 -11.85 0.34
CA ARG A 301 14.69 -11.65 0.98
C ARG A 301 13.54 -11.58 -0.02
N GLY A 302 13.84 -11.58 -1.32
CA GLY A 302 12.84 -11.53 -2.39
C GLY A 302 12.30 -10.14 -2.68
N HIS A 303 12.93 -9.07 -2.18
CA HIS A 303 12.53 -7.69 -2.45
C HIS A 303 12.89 -7.21 -3.86
N LEU A 304 14.00 -7.75 -4.37
CA LEU A 304 14.44 -7.58 -5.75
C LEU A 304 14.41 -8.94 -6.45
N ILE A 305 14.34 -8.90 -7.78
CA ILE A 305 14.42 -10.07 -8.65
C ILE A 305 15.48 -9.86 -9.74
N LEU A 306 15.95 -10.97 -10.32
CA LEU A 306 16.78 -10.96 -11.52
C LEU A 306 15.93 -11.39 -12.72
N GLU A 307 15.80 -10.50 -13.69
CA GLU A 307 15.13 -10.79 -14.96
C GLU A 307 16.18 -11.17 -16.01
N PRO A 308 16.01 -12.30 -16.73
CA PRO A 308 16.84 -12.60 -17.88
C PRO A 308 16.48 -11.67 -19.05
N LEU A 309 17.48 -11.27 -19.85
CA LEU A 309 17.27 -10.66 -21.17
C LEU A 309 16.72 -11.66 -22.18
#